data_AF-A0A1G6ALY2-F1
#
_entry.id   AF-A0A1G6ALY2-F1
#
_cell.length_a   1.000
_cell.length_b   1.000
_cell.length_c   1.000
_cell.angle_alpha   90.00
_cell.angle_beta   90.00
_cell.angle_gamma   90.00
#
_symmetry.space_group_name_H-M   'P 1'
#
loop_
_entity.id
_entity.type
_entity.pdbx_description
1 polymer ?
#
loop_
_entity_poly.entity_id
_entity_poly.type
_entity_poly.pdbx_seq_one_letter_code
_entity_poly.pdbx_strand_id
1 'polypeptide(L)'
;MSDEKKLYRQIQRKFRVTPRENELIKERMTLHGFKNFNTYARYMLLTGEVVTVDYSELVKLRTEINRIGTNINQLAKYVNTNEEVSLENYQSLQASLLEVKRLMDENFDKEVAIIERVLKERRE
;
A
#
# COMPACT_ATOMS: atom_id res chain seq x y z
N MET A 1 39.58 -27.50 30.30
CA MET A 1 39.11 -27.01 28.98
C MET A 1 38.54 -25.62 29.21
N SER A 2 39.33 -24.61 28.85
CA SER A 2 39.22 -23.21 29.28
C SER A 2 38.12 -22.41 28.57
N ASP A 3 37.33 -21.72 29.39
CA ASP A 3 36.49 -20.54 29.12
C ASP A 3 35.48 -20.58 27.96
N GLU A 4 34.26 -21.00 28.29
CA GLU A 4 33.05 -20.64 27.55
C GLU A 4 32.77 -19.14 27.79
N LYS A 5 33.41 -18.25 27.01
CA LYS A 5 33.15 -16.80 27.08
C LYS A 5 31.65 -16.54 26.91
N LYS A 6 30.96 -16.28 28.02
CA LYS A 6 29.52 -15.99 28.05
C LYS A 6 29.26 -14.64 27.38
N LEU A 7 29.02 -14.66 26.07
CA LEU A 7 28.72 -13.46 25.29
C LEU A 7 27.43 -12.81 25.83
N TYR A 8 27.42 -11.48 25.92
CA TYR A 8 26.19 -10.74 26.26
C TYR A 8 25.05 -11.01 25.26
N ARG A 9 25.38 -11.28 23.98
CA ARG A 9 24.42 -11.63 22.93
C ARG A 9 24.67 -13.07 22.48
N GLN A 10 23.84 -13.99 22.98
CA GLN A 10 24.02 -15.43 22.80
C GLN A 10 23.27 -16.01 21.60
N ILE A 11 22.20 -15.33 21.17
CA ILE A 11 21.33 -15.82 20.09
C ILE A 11 21.91 -15.42 18.74
N GLN A 12 22.24 -16.41 17.90
CA GLN A 12 22.66 -16.20 16.52
C GLN A 12 21.45 -16.27 15.57
N ARG A 13 21.28 -15.25 14.74
CA ARG A 13 20.35 -15.26 13.60
C ARG A 13 21.17 -15.37 12.31
N LYS A 14 20.81 -16.28 11.41
CA LYS A 14 21.46 -16.43 10.09
C LYS A 14 20.58 -15.80 9.02
N PHE A 15 21.19 -15.05 8.10
CA PHE A 15 20.53 -14.42 6.97
C PHE A 15 21.37 -14.67 5.72
N ARG A 16 20.71 -15.01 4.61
CA ARG A 16 21.36 -15.24 3.31
C ARG A 16 21.02 -14.07 2.39
N VAL A 17 22.01 -13.65 1.62
CA VAL A 17 21.91 -12.57 0.63
C VAL A 17 22.52 -13.01 -0.68
N THR A 18 22.03 -12.46 -1.77
CA THR A 18 22.67 -12.50 -3.07
C THR A 18 23.97 -11.66 -3.06
N PRO A 19 24.88 -11.85 -4.02
CA PRO A 19 26.08 -11.02 -4.13
C PRO A 19 25.76 -9.52 -4.24
N ARG A 20 24.72 -9.18 -5.01
CA ARG A 20 24.29 -7.79 -5.21
C ARG A 20 23.75 -7.16 -3.93
N GLU A 21 22.92 -7.88 -3.19
CA GLU A 21 22.42 -7.40 -1.88
C GLU A 21 23.56 -7.19 -0.88
N ASN A 22 24.57 -8.08 -0.87
CA ASN A 22 25.73 -7.94 -0.01
C ASN A 22 26.56 -6.69 -0.31
N GLU A 23 26.75 -6.35 -1.59
CA GLU A 23 27.40 -5.10 -2.01
C GLU A 23 26.60 -3.88 -1.53
N LEU A 24 25.30 -3.88 -1.77
CA LEU A 24 24.42 -2.77 -1.38
C LEU A 24 24.41 -2.55 0.13
N ILE A 25 24.40 -3.63 0.92
CA ILE A 25 24.51 -3.57 2.38
C ILE A 25 25.83 -2.90 2.79
N LYS A 26 26.96 -3.29 2.19
CA LYS A 26 28.27 -2.70 2.51
C LYS A 26 28.35 -1.22 2.14
N GLU A 27 27.79 -0.84 1.00
CA GLU A 27 27.73 0.54 0.54
C GLU A 27 26.92 1.40 1.53
N ARG A 28 25.71 0.96 1.89
CA ARG A 28 24.85 1.64 2.88
C ARG A 28 25.50 1.72 4.25
N MET A 29 26.15 0.64 4.70
CA MET A 29 26.93 0.66 5.94
C MET A 29 28.00 1.75 5.91
N THR A 30 28.77 1.81 4.82
CA THR A 30 29.85 2.79 4.65
C THR A 30 29.30 4.21 4.63
N LEU A 31 28.22 4.44 3.86
CA LEU A 31 27.54 5.73 3.75
C LEU A 31 27.09 6.27 5.12
N HIS A 32 26.57 5.40 5.99
CA HIS A 32 26.11 5.76 7.33
C HIS A 32 27.17 5.55 8.44
N GLY A 33 28.44 5.32 8.09
CA GLY A 33 29.54 5.23 9.05
C GLY A 33 29.62 3.95 9.88
N PHE A 34 28.90 2.90 9.51
CA PHE A 34 28.94 1.60 10.20
C PHE A 34 30.12 0.75 9.73
N LYS A 35 31.00 0.38 10.67
CA LYS A 35 32.16 -0.50 10.41
C LYS A 35 31.87 -1.99 10.59
N ASN A 36 30.77 -2.34 11.27
CA ASN A 36 30.43 -3.71 11.63
C ASN A 36 28.99 -4.05 11.21
N PHE A 37 28.84 -5.10 10.41
CA PHE A 37 27.55 -5.57 9.93
C PHE A 37 26.60 -5.96 11.07
N ASN A 38 27.10 -6.60 12.14
CA ASN A 38 26.26 -6.99 13.26
C ASN A 38 25.68 -5.78 14.00
N THR A 39 26.43 -4.67 14.09
CA THR A 39 25.92 -3.42 14.65
C THR A 39 24.90 -2.78 13.73
N TYR A 40 25.19 -2.70 12.43
CA TYR A 40 24.29 -2.14 11.43
C TYR A 40 22.97 -2.91 11.34
N ALA A 41 23.04 -4.24 11.19
CA ALA A 41 21.87 -5.10 11.12
C ALA A 41 21.02 -4.98 12.38
N ARG A 42 21.63 -4.94 13.56
CA ARG A 42 20.88 -4.73 14.81
C ARG A 42 20.26 -3.35 14.91
N TYR A 43 20.96 -2.30 14.47
CA TYR A 43 20.39 -0.95 14.42
C TYR A 43 19.14 -0.97 13.53
N MET A 44 19.28 -1.39 12.27
CA MET A 44 18.16 -1.46 11.32
C MET A 44 17.00 -2.34 11.80
N LEU A 45 17.28 -3.49 12.43
CA LEU A 45 16.23 -4.41 12.91
C LEU A 45 15.55 -3.95 14.21
N LEU A 46 16.16 -3.06 14.98
CA LEU A 46 15.61 -2.56 16.24
C LEU A 46 15.01 -1.16 16.12
N THR A 47 15.53 -0.34 15.20
CA THR A 47 15.08 1.05 14.98
C THR A 47 14.33 1.23 13.68
N GLY A 48 14.34 0.24 12.78
CA GLY A 48 13.61 0.33 11.53
C GLY A 48 12.10 0.38 11.78
N GLU A 49 11.42 1.30 11.13
CA GLU A 49 9.96 1.34 11.10
C GLU A 49 9.45 0.36 10.05
N VAL A 50 8.49 -0.50 10.44
CA VAL A 50 7.75 -1.31 9.49
C VAL A 50 6.49 -0.53 9.12
N VAL A 51 6.54 0.18 7.99
CA VAL A 51 5.37 0.88 7.45
C VAL A 51 4.48 -0.13 6.75
N THR A 52 3.40 -0.54 7.42
CA THR A 52 2.32 -1.30 6.80
C THR A 52 1.31 -0.31 6.23
N VAL A 53 1.16 -0.29 4.91
CA VAL A 53 0.08 0.46 4.27
C VAL A 53 -1.16 -0.44 4.25
N ASP A 54 -2.20 -0.03 4.96
CA ASP A 54 -3.50 -0.70 4.90
C ASP A 54 -4.27 -0.22 3.67
N TYR A 55 -4.60 -1.15 2.77
CA TYR A 55 -5.39 -0.91 1.56
C TYR A 55 -6.86 -1.33 1.70
N SER A 56 -7.31 -1.59 2.92
CA SER A 56 -8.69 -2.01 3.19
C SER A 56 -9.73 -1.04 2.63
N GLU A 57 -9.48 0.28 2.72
CA GLU A 57 -10.36 1.32 2.18
C GLU A 57 -10.37 1.33 0.63
N LEU A 58 -9.23 1.14 -0.02
CA LEU A 58 -9.16 1.00 -1.48
C LEU A 58 -9.94 -0.23 -1.99
N VAL A 59 -9.90 -1.34 -1.24
CA VAL A 59 -10.68 -2.55 -1.56
C VAL A 59 -12.19 -2.31 -1.40
N LYS A 60 -12.61 -1.56 -0.37
CA LYS A 60 -14.02 -1.15 -0.21
C LYS A 60 -14.46 -0.26 -1.37
N LEU A 61 -13.65 0.73 -1.74
CA LEU A 61 -13.93 1.61 -2.88
C LEU A 61 -14.12 0.81 -4.18
N ARG A 62 -13.22 -0.13 -4.48
CA ARG A 62 -13.35 -1.02 -5.65
C ARG A 62 -14.67 -1.79 -5.65
N THR A 63 -15.12 -2.23 -4.48
CA THR A 63 -16.37 -3.01 -4.34
C THR A 63 -17.59 -2.15 -4.66
N GLU A 64 -17.61 -0.90 -4.21
CA GLU A 64 -18.68 0.04 -4.54
C GLU A 64 -18.68 0.39 -6.05
N ILE A 65 -17.51 0.61 -6.65
CA ILE A 65 -17.37 0.79 -8.12
C ILE A 65 -17.96 -0.37 -8.90
N ASN A 66 -17.69 -1.62 -8.48
CA ASN A 66 -18.25 -2.80 -9.15
C ASN A 66 -19.78 -2.87 -9.05
N ARG A 67 -20.37 -2.44 -7.93
CA ARG A 67 -21.83 -2.36 -7.78
C ARG A 67 -22.44 -1.35 -8.74
N ILE A 68 -21.78 -0.21 -8.91
CA ILE A 68 -22.21 0.84 -9.83
C ILE A 68 -22.14 0.35 -11.28
N GLY A 69 -21.04 -0.27 -11.68
CA GLY A 69 -20.90 -0.88 -13.00
C GLY A 69 -22.00 -1.93 -13.28
N THR A 70 -22.39 -2.69 -12.25
CA THR A 70 -23.49 -3.65 -12.33
C THR A 70 -24.84 -2.95 -12.57
N ASN A 71 -25.15 -1.90 -11.82
CA ASN A 71 -26.39 -1.14 -11.96
C ASN A 71 -26.48 -0.43 -13.33
N ILE A 72 -25.38 0.16 -13.81
CA ILE A 72 -25.31 0.77 -15.14
C ILE A 72 -25.54 -0.28 -16.22
N ASN A 73 -24.93 -1.47 -16.09
CA ASN A 73 -25.12 -2.55 -17.06
C ASN A 73 -26.55 -3.09 -17.07
N GLN A 74 -27.23 -3.12 -15.92
CA GLN A 74 -28.65 -3.47 -15.84
C GLN A 74 -29.53 -2.43 -16.55
N LEU A 75 -29.24 -1.15 -16.39
CA LEU A 75 -29.97 -0.08 -17.07
C LEU A 75 -29.71 -0.09 -18.57
N ALA A 76 -28.46 -0.28 -19.00
CA ALA A 76 -28.12 -0.44 -20.42
C ALA A 76 -28.86 -1.63 -21.05
N LYS A 77 -28.92 -2.77 -20.33
CA LYS A 77 -29.73 -3.92 -20.77
C LYS A 77 -31.21 -3.55 -20.83
N TYR A 78 -31.76 -2.91 -19.80
CA TYR A 78 -33.16 -2.50 -19.75
C TYR A 78 -33.54 -1.59 -20.94
N VAL A 79 -32.74 -0.56 -21.22
CA VAL A 79 -32.93 0.34 -22.38
C VAL A 79 -32.84 -0.42 -23.71
N ASN A 80 -31.90 -1.37 -23.83
CA ASN A 80 -31.78 -2.19 -25.04
C ASN A 80 -32.95 -3.18 -25.22
N THR A 81 -33.66 -3.55 -24.15
CA THR A 81 -34.84 -4.45 -24.22
C THR A 81 -36.20 -3.75 -24.28
N ASN A 82 -36.33 -2.57 -23.66
CA ASN A 82 -37.58 -1.80 -23.57
C ASN A 82 -37.30 -0.40 -24.14
N GLU A 83 -37.76 -0.13 -25.37
CA GLU A 83 -37.49 1.09 -26.14
C GLU A 83 -37.95 2.43 -25.48
N GLU A 84 -38.48 2.42 -24.25
CA GLU A 84 -38.86 3.61 -23.49
C GLU A 84 -38.30 3.60 -22.05
N VAL A 85 -37.54 4.66 -21.72
CA VAL A 85 -37.03 4.95 -20.38
C VAL A 85 -37.94 5.97 -19.71
N SER A 86 -38.49 5.67 -18.53
CA SER A 86 -39.23 6.68 -17.75
C SER A 86 -38.27 7.75 -17.20
N LEU A 87 -38.73 9.00 -17.18
CA LEU A 87 -37.96 10.15 -16.67
C LEU A 87 -37.48 9.94 -15.22
N GLU A 88 -38.27 9.22 -14.42
CA GLU A 88 -38.00 8.91 -13.02
C GLU A 88 -36.78 7.98 -12.86
N ASN A 89 -36.65 6.98 -13.75
CA ASN A 89 -35.49 6.09 -13.77
C ASN A 89 -34.21 6.83 -14.15
N TYR A 90 -34.30 7.78 -15.09
CA TYR A 90 -33.17 8.61 -15.48
C TYR A 90 -32.70 9.54 -14.34
N GLN A 91 -33.64 10.15 -13.63
CA GLN A 91 -33.34 11.01 -12.47
C GLN A 91 -32.71 10.23 -11.32
N SER A 92 -33.22 9.03 -11.01
CA SER A 92 -32.64 8.16 -9.98
C SER A 92 -31.21 7.70 -10.35
N LEU A 93 -30.95 7.43 -11.63
CA LEU A 93 -29.61 7.10 -12.11
C LEU A 93 -28.66 8.29 -11.98
N GLN A 94 -29.10 9.47 -12.39
CA GLN A 94 -28.29 10.69 -12.32
C GLN A 94 -27.92 11.04 -10.88
N ALA A 95 -28.86 10.88 -9.94
CA ALA A 95 -28.60 11.09 -8.51
C ALA A 95 -27.58 10.08 -7.97
N SER A 96 -27.69 8.81 -8.35
CA SER A 96 -26.73 7.77 -7.96
C SER A 96 -25.33 8.06 -8.51
N LEU A 97 -25.21 8.52 -9.76
CA LEU A 97 -23.93 8.91 -10.38
C LEU A 97 -23.29 10.13 -9.70
N LEU A 98 -24.10 11.10 -9.26
CA LEU A 98 -23.62 12.27 -8.53
C LEU A 98 -23.04 11.90 -7.16
N GLU A 99 -23.70 10.99 -6.43
CA GLU A 99 -23.21 10.55 -5.13
C GLU A 99 -21.91 9.75 -5.24
N VAL A 100 -21.79 8.93 -6.29
CA VAL A 100 -20.55 8.22 -6.61
C VAL A 100 -19.41 9.18 -6.91
N LYS A 101 -19.68 10.23 -7.71
CA LYS A 101 -18.68 11.24 -8.01
C LYS A 101 -18.21 11.95 -6.74
N ARG A 102 -19.13 12.30 -5.84
CA ARG A 102 -18.79 12.92 -4.55
C ARG A 102 -17.90 12.02 -3.69
N LEU A 103 -18.26 10.75 -3.57
CA LEU A 103 -17.47 9.76 -2.82
C LEU A 103 -16.10 9.49 -3.47
N MET A 104 -16.00 9.59 -4.79
CA MET A 104 -14.74 9.49 -5.51
C MET A 104 -13.84 10.68 -5.18
N ASP A 105 -14.34 11.91 -5.35
CA ASP A 105 -13.56 13.14 -5.10
C ASP A 105 -13.04 13.19 -3.64
N GLU A 106 -13.86 12.81 -2.65
CA GLU A 106 -13.47 12.85 -1.23
C GLU A 106 -12.41 11.82 -0.81
N ASN A 107 -12.37 10.66 -1.47
CA ASN A 107 -11.46 9.57 -1.12
C ASN A 107 -10.18 9.57 -1.97
N PHE A 108 -10.25 10.02 -3.23
CA PHE A 108 -9.08 10.11 -4.10
C PHE A 108 -8.06 11.13 -3.57
N ASP A 109 -8.52 12.31 -3.14
CA ASP A 109 -7.63 13.37 -2.64
C ASP A 109 -6.84 12.91 -1.40
N LYS A 110 -7.49 12.12 -0.53
CA LYS A 110 -6.85 11.56 0.67
C LYS A 110 -5.82 10.49 0.31
N GLU A 111 -6.14 9.58 -0.60
CA GLU A 111 -5.21 8.52 -1.00
C GLU A 111 -4.03 9.04 -1.83
N VAL A 112 -4.27 9.98 -2.75
CA VAL A 112 -3.19 10.64 -3.51
C VAL A 112 -2.22 11.35 -2.56
N ALA A 113 -2.73 12.08 -1.55
CA ALA A 113 -1.89 12.73 -0.56
C ALA A 113 -1.05 11.75 0.28
N ILE A 114 -1.58 10.55 0.56
CA ILE A 114 -0.84 9.49 1.29
C ILE A 114 0.23 8.87 0.39
N ILE A 115 -0.12 8.54 -0.86
CA ILE A 115 0.82 7.96 -1.84
C ILE A 115 1.95 8.94 -2.13
N GLU A 116 1.66 10.22 -2.33
CA GLU A 116 2.68 11.25 -2.53
C GLU A 116 3.63 11.36 -1.34
N ARG A 117 3.12 11.26 -0.10
CA ARG A 117 3.93 11.29 1.12
C ARG A 117 4.87 10.08 1.19
N VAL A 118 4.35 8.87 0.97
CA VAL A 118 5.14 7.62 0.95
C VAL A 118 6.17 7.60 -0.18
N LEU A 119 5.83 8.12 -1.36
CA LEU A 119 6.76 8.22 -2.49
C LEU A 119 7.82 9.31 -2.31
N LYS A 120 7.57 10.32 -1.47
CA LYS A 120 8.55 11.36 -1.12
C LYS A 120 9.55 10.83 -0.10
N GLU A 121 9.08 10.12 0.93
CA GLU A 121 9.92 9.45 1.94
C GLU A 121 10.82 8.35 1.36
N ARG A 122 10.45 7.72 0.23
CA ARG A 122 11.30 6.73 -0.46
C ARG A 122 12.37 7.32 -1.39
N ARG A 123 12.31 8.64 -1.67
CA ARG A 123 13.24 9.34 -2.58
C ARG A 123 14.36 10.09 -1.85
N GLU A 124 14.26 10.21 -0.53
CA GLU A 124 15.32 10.69 0.37
C GLU A 124 16.05 9.52 1.04
#